data_AF-A0A7S4MQT2-F1
#
_entry.id   AF-A0A7S4MQT2-F1
#
_cell.length_a   1.000
_cell.length_b   1.000
_cell.length_c   1.000
_cell.angle_alpha   90.00
_cell.angle_beta   90.00
_cell.angle_gamma   90.00
#
_symmetry.space_group_name_H-M   'P 1'
#
loop_
_entity.id
_entity.type
_entity.pdbx_description
1 polymer ?
#
loop_
_entity_poly.entity_id
_entity_poly.type
_entity_poly.pdbx_seq_one_letter_code
_entity_poly.pdbx_strand_id
1 'polypeptide(L)'
;CKIGDFGVTKMYDEYDAHALKPRDVVGTEHYMAPEMLRGEQYDFKADVYSYGNILWELLTRQPIQQKRQYYHALKGGPQCLFEVMELCGSEHPDNRPDFRWI
;
A
#
# COMPACT_ATOMS: atom_id res chain seq x y z
N CYS A 1 13.01 13.84 1.43
CA CYS A 1 12.79 12.46 1.92
C CYS A 1 13.56 11.50 1.01
N LYS A 2 14.09 10.39 1.53
CA LYS A 2 14.69 9.31 0.75
C LYS A 2 14.19 7.99 1.33
N ILE A 3 13.92 7.01 0.47
CA ILE A 3 13.56 5.65 0.91
C ILE A 3 14.86 4.92 1.26
N GLY A 4 14.82 4.13 2.33
CA GLY A 4 15.91 3.26 2.76
C GLY A 4 15.36 1.93 3.23
N ASP A 5 16.26 1.02 3.62
CA ASP A 5 15.99 -0.38 3.96
C ASP A 5 15.42 -1.20 2.79
N PHE A 6 16.31 -1.90 2.10
CA PHE A 6 16.00 -2.78 0.97
C PHE A 6 16.17 -4.26 1.34
N GLY A 7 16.21 -4.61 2.64
CA GLY A 7 16.53 -5.95 3.12
C GLY A 7 15.51 -7.03 2.71
N VAL A 8 14.30 -6.61 2.33
CA VAL A 8 13.20 -7.48 1.87
C VAL A 8 12.77 -7.18 0.42
N THR A 9 13.52 -6.35 -0.30
CA THR A 9 13.20 -5.99 -1.69
C THR A 9 13.38 -7.20 -2.61
N LYS A 10 12.50 -7.30 -3.62
CA LYS A 10 12.54 -8.36 -4.63
C LYS A 10 12.57 -7.75 -6.03
N MET A 11 13.23 -8.45 -6.95
CA MET A 11 13.20 -8.08 -8.37
C MET A 11 11.85 -8.47 -8.95
N TYR A 12 11.17 -7.51 -9.57
CA TYR A 12 9.98 -7.76 -10.36
C TYR A 12 10.41 -8.11 -11.79
N ASP A 13 9.96 -9.25 -12.30
CA ASP A 13 10.14 -9.65 -13.69
C ASP A 13 8.79 -9.58 -14.40
N GLU A 14 8.66 -8.65 -15.33
CA GLU A 14 7.42 -8.42 -16.10
C GLU A 14 7.05 -9.61 -16.98
N TYR A 15 8.02 -10.48 -17.31
CA TYR A 15 7.82 -11.69 -18.11
C TYR A 15 7.50 -12.93 -17.26
N ASP A 16 7.69 -12.86 -15.95
CA ASP A 16 7.29 -13.88 -14.99
C ASP A 16 6.27 -13.29 -14.01
N ALA A 17 5.01 -13.24 -14.43
CA ALA A 17 3.89 -12.81 -13.59
C ALA A 17 3.72 -13.64 -12.30
N HIS A 18 4.47 -14.73 -12.12
CA HIS A 18 4.51 -15.54 -10.90
C HIS A 18 5.70 -15.19 -9.97
N ALA A 19 6.46 -14.12 -10.24
CA ALA A 19 7.73 -13.80 -9.59
C ALA A 19 7.65 -13.60 -8.06
N LEU A 20 6.48 -13.27 -7.50
CA LEU A 20 6.30 -13.06 -6.07
C LEU A 20 5.41 -14.16 -5.49
N LYS A 21 6.06 -15.23 -5.02
CA LYS A 21 5.37 -16.42 -4.51
C LYS A 21 4.82 -16.20 -3.09
N PRO A 22 3.67 -16.81 -2.74
CA PRO A 22 3.04 -16.74 -1.42
C PRO A 22 3.88 -17.20 -0.22
N ARG A 23 4.99 -17.91 -0.43
CA ARG A 23 5.78 -18.51 0.66
C ARG A 23 6.73 -17.52 1.34
N ASP A 24 6.81 -16.29 0.84
CA ASP A 24 7.74 -15.27 1.30
C ASP A 24 6.99 -14.04 1.87
N VAL A 25 5.85 -14.25 2.55
CA VAL A 25 5.13 -13.15 3.21
C VAL A 25 5.99 -12.64 4.37
N VAL A 26 6.70 -11.55 4.11
CA VAL A 26 7.53 -10.81 5.06
C VAL A 26 7.09 -9.35 4.99
N GLY A 27 6.86 -8.73 6.15
CA GLY A 27 6.40 -7.36 6.23
C GLY A 27 5.74 -7.05 7.57
N THR A 28 5.27 -5.82 7.73
CA THR A 28 4.48 -5.42 8.90
C THR A 28 3.00 -5.47 8.52
N GLU A 29 2.21 -6.29 9.23
CA GLU A 29 0.83 -6.66 8.88
C GLU A 29 -0.06 -5.49 8.44
N HIS A 30 0.01 -4.37 9.14
CA HIS A 30 -0.85 -3.20 8.88
C HIS A 30 -0.53 -2.45 7.58
N TYR A 31 0.62 -2.72 6.97
CA TYR A 31 1.04 -2.15 5.70
C TYR A 31 0.86 -3.14 4.55
N MET A 32 0.77 -4.44 4.84
CA MET A 32 0.62 -5.46 3.80
C MET A 32 -0.72 -5.33 3.08
N ALA A 33 -0.68 -5.52 1.76
CA ALA A 33 -1.89 -5.55 0.95
C ALA A 33 -2.74 -6.80 1.25
N PRO A 34 -4.08 -6.75 1.06
CA PRO A 34 -4.97 -7.86 1.37
C PRO A 34 -4.58 -9.17 0.66
N GLU A 35 -4.14 -9.10 -0.59
CA GLU A 35 -3.68 -10.26 -1.37
C GLU A 35 -2.41 -10.90 -0.78
N MET A 36 -1.51 -10.10 -0.18
CA MET A 36 -0.34 -10.64 0.52
C MET A 36 -0.75 -11.39 1.78
N LEU A 37 -1.70 -10.84 2.56
CA LEU A 37 -2.22 -11.46 3.78
C LEU A 37 -2.95 -12.78 3.48
N ARG A 38 -3.59 -12.89 2.30
CA ARG A 38 -4.23 -14.12 1.83
C ARG A 38 -3.24 -15.13 1.24
N GLY A 39 -1.97 -14.77 1.09
CA GLY A 39 -0.99 -15.61 0.39
C GLY A 39 -1.35 -15.82 -1.08
N GLU A 40 -1.95 -14.81 -1.71
CA GLU A 40 -2.20 -14.78 -3.14
C GLU A 40 -0.94 -14.31 -3.89
N GLN A 41 -0.95 -14.43 -5.21
CA GLN A 41 0.07 -13.77 -6.03
C GLN A 41 -0.11 -12.26 -5.93
N TYR A 42 1.00 -11.55 -5.85
CA TYR A 42 1.02 -10.10 -5.74
C TYR A 42 2.10 -9.52 -6.65
N ASP A 43 1.99 -8.23 -6.94
CA ASP A 43 2.95 -7.49 -7.75
C ASP A 43 3.26 -6.13 -7.09
N PHE A 44 3.77 -5.18 -7.87
CA PHE A 44 4.07 -3.83 -7.39
C PHE A 44 2.83 -3.07 -6.88
N LYS A 45 1.59 -3.53 -7.16
CA LYS A 45 0.37 -2.93 -6.59
C LYS A 45 0.27 -3.13 -5.09
N ALA A 46 0.97 -4.11 -4.52
CA ALA A 46 1.07 -4.26 -3.07
C ALA A 46 1.87 -3.11 -2.43
N ASP A 47 2.89 -2.59 -3.13
CA ASP A 47 3.64 -1.42 -2.67
C ASP A 47 2.77 -0.15 -2.74
N VAL A 48 1.89 -0.04 -3.73
CA VAL A 48 0.92 1.07 -3.86
C VAL A 48 -0.06 1.10 -2.67
N TYR A 49 -0.53 -0.07 -2.24
CA TYR A 49 -1.38 -0.17 -1.04
C TYR A 49 -0.64 0.33 0.21
N SER A 50 0.59 -0.13 0.41
CA SER A 50 1.46 0.28 1.51
C SER A 50 1.70 1.80 1.49
N TYR A 51 1.93 2.37 0.30
CA TYR A 51 2.09 3.80 0.11
C TYR A 51 0.86 4.60 0.56
N GLY A 52 -0.36 4.15 0.24
CA GLY A 52 -1.59 4.80 0.70
C GLY A 52 -1.69 4.87 2.24
N ASN A 53 -1.23 3.81 2.92
CA ASN A 53 -1.17 3.77 4.38
C ASN A 53 -0.11 4.72 4.95
N ILE A 54 1.08 4.79 4.34
CA ILE A 54 2.12 5.75 4.74
C ILE A 54 1.65 7.19 4.53
N LEU A 55 1.01 7.49 3.39
CA LEU A 55 0.46 8.81 3.11
C LEU A 55 -0.57 9.22 4.18
N TRP A 56 -1.42 8.28 4.61
CA TRP A 56 -2.35 8.48 5.70
C TRP A 56 -1.65 8.81 7.03
N GLU A 57 -0.60 8.08 7.40
CA GLU A 57 0.16 8.34 8.63
C GLU A 57 0.87 9.70 8.60
N LEU A 58 1.43 10.07 7.43
CA LEU A 58 2.10 11.36 7.26
C LEU A 58 1.14 12.54 7.41
N LEU A 59 -0.09 12.41 6.92
CA LEU A 59 -1.12 13.45 7.00
C LEU A 59 -1.71 13.57 8.41
N THR A 60 -1.98 12.45 9.06
CA THR A 60 -2.64 12.43 10.38
C THR A 60 -1.66 12.56 11.54
N ARG A 61 -0.38 12.21 11.32
CA ARG A 61 0.63 12.02 12.37
C ARG A 61 0.20 10.99 13.42
N GLN A 62 -0.67 10.06 13.03
CA GLN A 62 -1.14 8.96 13.85
C GLN A 62 -0.64 7.63 13.28
N PRO A 63 -0.50 6.60 14.12
CA PRO A 63 -0.11 5.28 13.66
C PRO A 63 -1.27 4.58 12.92
N ILE A 64 -0.97 3.82 11.88
CA ILE A 64 -1.95 3.21 10.95
C ILE A 64 -3.00 2.33 11.65
N GLN A 65 -2.66 1.75 12.81
CA GLN A 65 -3.55 0.98 13.67
C GLN A 65 -4.79 1.78 14.10
N GLN A 66 -4.69 3.11 14.12
CA GLN A 66 -5.76 4.02 14.50
C GLN A 66 -6.53 4.56 13.29
N LYS A 67 -6.27 4.08 12.06
CA LYS A 67 -6.91 4.56 10.82
C LYS A 67 -8.41 4.73 10.91
N ARG A 68 -9.10 3.74 11.50
CA ARG A 68 -10.54 3.75 11.67
C ARG A 68 -11.06 4.90 12.56
N GLN A 69 -10.30 5.30 13.57
CA GLN A 69 -10.70 6.37 14.50
C GLN A 69 -10.66 7.76 13.85
N TYR A 70 -9.68 8.01 12.97
CA TYR A 70 -9.47 9.32 12.34
C TYR A 70 -10.00 9.41 10.90
N TYR A 71 -10.56 8.32 10.36
CA TYR A 71 -11.08 8.27 9.00
C TYR A 71 -12.07 9.41 8.68
N HIS A 72 -13.01 9.67 9.59
CA HIS A 72 -13.99 10.75 9.42
C HIS A 72 -13.36 12.15 9.48
N ALA A 73 -12.28 12.34 10.23
CA ALA A 73 -11.59 13.63 10.31
C ALA A 73 -10.91 14.00 8.99
N LEU A 74 -10.40 13.00 8.25
CA LEU A 74 -9.75 13.20 6.95
C LEU A 74 -10.72 13.57 5.83
N LYS A 75 -11.99 13.20 5.93
CA LYS A 75 -13.02 13.64 4.95
C LYS A 75 -13.21 15.15 4.91
N GLY A 76 -12.79 15.87 5.96
CA GLY A 76 -12.77 17.34 5.98
C GLY A 76 -11.45 17.96 5.52
N GLY A 77 -10.46 17.15 5.16
CA GLY A 77 -9.13 17.60 4.74
C GLY A 77 -9.00 17.85 3.22
N PRO A 78 -7.77 17.94 2.69
CA PRO A 78 -7.54 18.06 1.25
C PRO A 78 -8.09 16.86 0.49
N GLN A 79 -9.19 17.07 -0.23
CA GLN A 79 -9.97 16.00 -0.86
C GLN A 79 -9.16 15.20 -1.89
N CYS A 80 -8.26 15.86 -2.64
CA CYS A 80 -7.39 15.18 -3.60
C CYS A 80 -6.48 14.14 -2.95
N LEU A 81 -5.96 14.41 -1.76
CA LEU A 81 -5.12 13.45 -1.03
C LEU A 81 -5.95 12.31 -0.45
N PHE A 82 -7.17 12.61 0.01
CA PHE A 82 -8.11 11.60 0.45
C PHE A 82 -8.46 10.62 -0.67
N GLU A 83 -8.75 11.12 -1.86
CA GLU A 83 -9.03 10.30 -3.05
C GLU A 83 -7.85 9.40 -3.42
N VAL A 84 -6.62 9.93 -3.42
CA VAL A 84 -5.42 9.12 -3.69
C VAL A 84 -5.26 8.01 -2.64
N MET A 85 -5.46 8.32 -1.34
CA MET A 85 -5.37 7.32 -0.28
C MET A 85 -6.41 6.20 -0.45
N GLU A 86 -7.65 6.52 -0.81
CA GLU A 86 -8.70 5.53 -1.04
C GLU A 86 -8.43 4.69 -2.29
N LEU A 87 -7.96 5.30 -3.38
CA LEU A 87 -7.59 4.58 -4.61
C LEU A 87 -6.45 3.58 -4.34
N CYS A 88 -5.39 4.02 -3.65
CA CYS A 88 -4.29 3.15 -3.23
C CYS A 88 -4.77 2.01 -2.30
N GLY A 89 -5.75 2.29 -1.44
CA GLY A 89 -6.34 1.33 -0.50
C GLY A 89 -7.36 0.37 -1.10
N SER A 90 -7.54 0.34 -2.42
CA SER A 90 -8.52 -0.53 -3.09
C SER A 90 -8.25 -2.02 -2.82
N GLU A 91 -9.31 -2.78 -2.55
CA GLU A 91 -9.23 -4.23 -2.29
C GLU A 91 -8.65 -4.99 -3.48
N HIS A 92 -9.14 -4.70 -4.68
CA HIS A 92 -8.62 -5.29 -5.92
C HIS A 92 -7.40 -4.51 -6.42
N PRO A 93 -6.24 -5.17 -6.64
CA PRO A 93 -5.00 -4.53 -7.09
C PRO A 93 -5.14 -3.69 -8.35
N ASP A 94 -5.95 -4.13 -9.32
CA ASP A 94 -6.15 -3.45 -10.61
C ASP A 94 -6.80 -2.07 -10.48
N ASN A 95 -7.54 -1.82 -9.40
CA ASN A 95 -8.17 -0.54 -9.13
C ASN A 95 -7.19 0.48 -8.52
N ARG A 96 -6.01 0.02 -8.08
CA ARG A 96 -4.99 0.90 -7.52
C ARG A 96 -4.24 1.59 -8.66
N PRO A 97 -3.84 2.86 -8.50
CA PRO A 97 -3.08 3.56 -9.53
C PRO A 97 -1.67 2.95 -9.72
N ASP A 98 -0.98 3.33 -10.79
CA ASP A 98 0.47 3.12 -10.85
C ASP A 98 1.19 4.31 -10.21
N PHE A 99 2.38 4.08 -9.66
CA PHE A 99 3.27 5.14 -9.19
C PHE A 99 3.59 6.22 -10.24
N ARG A 100 3.35 5.97 -11.53
CA ARG A 100 3.53 6.97 -12.60
C ARG A 100 2.42 8.05 -12.61
N TRP A 101 1.30 7.79 -11.94
CA TRP A 101 0.10 8.62 -11.98
C TRP A 101 -0.19 9.34 -10.65
N ILE A 102 0.65 9.14 -9.64
CA ILE A 102 0.56 9.73 -8.28
C ILE A 102 1.89 10.39 -7.92
#